data_AF-A0A553Z8A2-F1
#
_entry.id   AF-A0A553Z8A2-F1
#
_cell.length_a   1.000
_cell.length_b   1.000
_cell.length_c   1.000
_cell.angle_alpha   90.00
_cell.angle_beta   90.00
_cell.angle_gamma   90.00
#
_symmetry.space_group_name_H-M   'P 1'
#
loop_
_entity.id
_entity.type
_entity.pdbx_description
1 polymer ?
#
loop_
_entity_poly.entity_id
_entity_poly.type
_entity_poly.pdbx_seq_one_letter_code
_entity_poly.pdbx_strand_id
1 'polypeptide(L)'
;MRKFRRVLVSAAVVTVAATAPVAVGAASASAAQPAATLSAPAAKFSCDAQQLRDKANEYRRLSDEAEARSREEAARGNTQQAATYKEKAQAYRQEAERYLAEAARCNG
;
A
#
# COMPACT_ATOMS: atom_id res chain seq x y z
N MET A 1 -11.91 -46.92 7.89
CA MET A 1 -10.61 -46.78 8.59
C MET A 1 -9.55 -47.58 7.84
N ARG A 2 -8.64 -46.92 7.11
CA ARG A 2 -7.44 -47.57 6.53
C ARG A 2 -6.22 -46.77 6.95
N LYS A 3 -5.49 -47.35 7.91
CA LYS A 3 -4.18 -46.92 8.38
C LYS A 3 -3.14 -47.53 7.44
N PHE A 4 -2.29 -46.71 6.84
CA PHE A 4 -0.96 -47.15 6.40
C PHE A 4 0.05 -46.09 6.83
N ARG A 5 0.81 -46.44 7.88
CA ARG A 5 2.04 -45.77 8.28
C ARG A 5 3.20 -46.54 7.66
N ARG A 6 4.16 -45.82 7.08
CA ARG A 6 5.61 -45.82 7.36
C ARG A 6 6.40 -45.53 6.07
N VAL A 7 7.04 -44.37 6.01
CA VAL A 7 8.48 -44.11 6.25
C VAL A 7 9.30 -44.40 5.00
N LEU A 8 10.00 -43.40 4.48
CA LEU A 8 11.45 -43.43 4.30
C LEU A 8 11.97 -42.02 3.97
N VAL A 9 12.87 -41.56 4.85
CA VAL A 9 13.72 -40.38 4.72
C VAL A 9 14.75 -40.66 3.62
N SER A 10 14.89 -39.72 2.68
CA SER A 10 16.11 -39.58 1.89
C SER A 10 16.42 -38.10 1.75
N ALA A 11 17.39 -37.66 2.54
CA ALA A 11 18.07 -36.40 2.36
C ALA A 11 18.85 -36.44 1.03
N ALA A 12 18.64 -35.44 0.18
CA ALA A 12 19.58 -35.09 -0.87
C ALA A 12 19.70 -33.56 -0.85
N VAL A 13 20.74 -33.09 -0.15
CA VAL A 13 21.25 -31.74 -0.27
C VAL A 13 21.85 -31.64 -1.68
N VAL A 14 21.17 -30.93 -2.57
CA VAL A 14 21.74 -30.57 -3.88
C VAL A 14 22.16 -29.12 -3.78
N THR A 15 23.42 -28.92 -3.41
CA THR A 15 24.12 -27.64 -3.55
C THR A 15 24.50 -27.51 -5.02
N VAL A 16 23.80 -26.66 -5.77
CA VAL A 16 24.24 -26.24 -7.11
C VAL A 16 24.83 -24.85 -7.02
N ALA A 17 26.05 -24.77 -7.55
CA ALA A 17 26.94 -23.64 -7.55
C ALA A 17 26.37 -22.41 -8.27
N ALA A 18 26.85 -21.27 -7.80
CA ALA A 18 26.62 -19.94 -8.34
C ALA A 18 26.83 -19.88 -9.86
N THR A 19 25.82 -19.37 -10.56
CA THR A 19 25.98 -18.77 -11.88
C THR A 19 25.44 -17.34 -11.78
N ALA A 20 26.32 -16.39 -12.07
CA ALA A 20 26.03 -14.96 -12.00
C ALA A 20 24.89 -14.59 -12.96
N PRO A 21 23.97 -13.68 -12.58
CA PRO A 21 23.00 -13.15 -13.52
C PRO A 21 23.71 -12.22 -14.51
N VAL A 22 23.74 -12.67 -15.76
CA VAL A 22 23.98 -11.87 -16.96
C VAL A 22 22.88 -10.81 -17.04
N ALA A 23 23.29 -9.54 -17.11
CA ALA A 23 22.40 -8.43 -17.40
C ALA A 23 21.91 -8.53 -18.85
N VAL A 24 20.60 -8.70 -19.03
CA VAL A 24 19.91 -8.39 -20.29
C VAL A 24 18.68 -7.56 -19.94
N GLY A 25 18.74 -6.30 -20.34
CA GLY A 25 17.68 -5.32 -20.12
C GLY A 25 16.49 -5.53 -21.05
N ALA A 26 15.29 -5.45 -20.46
CA ALA A 26 14.07 -4.90 -21.05
C ALA A 26 13.09 -4.67 -19.89
N ALA A 27 13.39 -3.67 -19.06
CA ALA A 27 12.54 -3.25 -17.97
C ALA A 27 11.39 -2.40 -18.50
N SER A 28 10.21 -3.01 -18.67
CA SER A 28 8.95 -2.29 -18.61
C SER A 28 8.69 -1.96 -17.14
N ALA A 29 9.14 -0.77 -16.74
CA ALA A 29 9.06 -0.26 -15.38
C ALA A 29 7.60 0.00 -14.97
N SER A 30 7.01 -0.94 -14.24
CA SER A 30 5.91 -0.63 -13.32
C SER A 30 6.52 -0.49 -11.94
N ALA A 31 6.78 0.78 -11.60
CA ALA A 31 7.35 1.32 -10.37
C ALA A 31 7.25 0.38 -9.14
N ALA A 32 8.43 -0.06 -8.70
CA ALA A 32 8.66 -0.39 -7.31
C ALA A 32 8.14 0.77 -6.44
N GLN A 33 7.17 0.48 -5.59
CA GLN A 33 6.82 1.37 -4.49
C GLN A 33 7.89 1.18 -3.42
N PRO A 34 8.77 2.16 -3.16
CA PRO A 34 9.59 2.08 -1.96
C PRO A 34 8.64 2.16 -0.76
N ALA A 35 8.69 1.13 0.09
CA ALA A 35 8.20 1.22 1.44
C ALA A 35 8.96 2.38 2.11
N ALA A 36 8.33 3.54 2.18
CA ALA A 36 8.85 4.68 2.89
C ALA A 36 8.94 4.28 4.36
N THR A 37 10.16 4.06 4.82
CA THR A 37 10.54 3.95 6.22
C THR A 37 9.97 5.16 6.97
N LEU A 38 8.88 4.95 7.71
CA LEU A 38 8.31 5.95 8.62
C LEU A 38 9.30 6.14 9.78
N SER A 39 10.28 7.03 9.60
CA SER A 39 10.99 7.67 10.70
C SER A 39 10.48 9.09 10.77
N ALA A 40 9.46 9.31 11.60
CA ALA A 40 8.94 10.63 11.89
C ALA A 40 9.77 11.27 13.01
N PRO A 41 10.64 12.27 12.75
CA PRO A 41 11.05 13.16 13.82
C PRO A 41 9.85 14.04 14.19
N ALA A 42 9.49 14.02 15.47
CA ALA A 42 8.51 14.93 16.05
C ALA A 42 9.02 16.38 15.90
N ALA A 43 8.59 17.07 14.86
CA ALA A 43 8.88 18.49 14.65
C ALA A 43 7.71 19.33 15.18
N LYS A 44 8.04 20.31 16.02
CA LYS A 44 7.19 21.45 16.38
C LYS A 44 6.52 22.01 15.11
N PHE A 45 5.23 22.32 15.20
CA PHE A 45 4.43 22.93 14.12
C PHE A 45 4.93 24.34 13.77
N SER A 46 6.09 24.43 13.12
CA SER A 46 6.30 25.40 12.06
C SER A 46 5.41 24.96 10.89
N CYS A 47 4.83 25.89 10.14
CA CYS A 47 3.94 25.62 9.01
C CYS A 47 4.67 24.80 7.94
N ASP A 48 4.74 23.48 8.11
CA ASP A 48 5.51 22.59 7.25
C ASP A 48 4.60 22.13 6.11
N ALA A 49 4.60 22.93 5.05
CA ALA A 49 3.79 22.65 3.88
C ALA A 49 4.12 21.30 3.23
N GLN A 50 5.34 20.81 3.40
CA GLN A 50 5.73 19.50 2.88
C GLN A 50 5.05 18.39 3.70
N GLN A 51 5.13 18.45 5.02
CA GLN A 51 4.45 17.49 5.91
C GLN A 51 2.93 17.45 5.68
N LEU A 52 2.31 18.61 5.45
CA LEU A 52 0.88 18.69 5.14
C LEU A 52 0.54 18.04 3.79
N ARG A 53 1.39 18.23 2.77
CA ARG A 53 1.23 17.53 1.48
C ARG A 53 1.45 16.03 1.61
N ASP A 54 2.41 15.60 2.42
CA ASP A 54 2.66 14.18 2.69
C ASP A 54 1.45 13.53 3.37
N LYS A 55 0.85 14.20 4.37
CA LYS A 55 -0.43 13.77 4.96
C LYS A 55 -1.56 13.71 3.93
N ALA A 56 -1.69 14.73 3.08
CA ALA A 56 -2.71 14.71 2.04
C ALA A 56 -2.54 13.51 1.08
N ASN A 57 -1.30 13.18 0.72
CA ASN A 57 -1.00 12.01 -0.13
C ASN A 57 -1.34 10.69 0.58
N GLU A 58 -1.08 10.57 1.88
CA GLU A 58 -1.48 9.42 2.68
C GLU A 58 -3.01 9.23 2.65
N TYR A 59 -3.76 10.30 2.93
CA TYR A 59 -5.22 10.26 2.91
C TYR A 59 -5.80 9.98 1.51
N ARG A 60 -5.17 10.47 0.45
CA ARG A 60 -5.53 10.09 -0.93
C ARG A 60 -5.33 8.59 -1.16
N ARG A 61 -4.22 8.02 -0.69
CA ARG A 61 -3.98 6.57 -0.75
C ARG A 61 -5.05 5.77 -0.02
N LEU A 62 -5.45 6.21 1.18
CA LEU A 62 -6.53 5.60 1.95
C LEU A 62 -7.88 5.69 1.22
N SER A 63 -8.15 6.82 0.55
CA SER A 63 -9.33 6.94 -0.31
C SER A 63 -9.28 5.91 -1.45
N ASP A 64 -8.18 5.83 -2.18
CA ASP A 64 -8.04 4.91 -3.31
C ASP A 64 -8.23 3.45 -2.88
N GLU A 65 -7.66 3.07 -1.72
CA GLU A 65 -7.86 1.76 -1.12
C GLU A 65 -9.33 1.54 -0.77
N ALA A 66 -9.98 2.47 -0.08
CA ALA A 66 -11.39 2.37 0.27
C ALA A 66 -12.29 2.27 -0.99
N GLU A 67 -11.97 2.98 -2.07
CA GLU A 67 -12.69 2.81 -3.34
C GLU A 67 -12.47 1.43 -3.97
N ALA A 68 -11.26 0.88 -3.88
CA ALA A 68 -10.98 -0.48 -4.35
C ALA A 68 -11.82 -1.49 -3.55
N ARG A 69 -11.83 -1.38 -2.21
CA ARG A 69 -12.67 -2.22 -1.33
C ARG A 69 -14.15 -2.08 -1.64
N SER A 70 -14.62 -0.85 -1.89
CA SER A 70 -16.00 -0.58 -2.30
C SER A 70 -16.37 -1.33 -3.59
N ARG A 71 -15.49 -1.27 -4.60
CA ARG A 71 -15.68 -1.98 -5.88
C ARG A 71 -15.67 -3.50 -5.72
N GLU A 72 -14.77 -4.03 -4.89
CA GLU A 72 -14.72 -5.47 -4.57
C GLU A 72 -16.01 -5.94 -3.90
N GLU A 73 -16.50 -5.21 -2.89
CA GLU A 73 -17.74 -5.56 -2.19
C GLU A 73 -18.97 -5.41 -3.09
N ALA A 74 -19.00 -4.40 -3.96
CA ALA A 74 -20.04 -4.25 -4.97
C ALA A 74 -20.05 -5.43 -5.95
N ALA A 75 -18.88 -5.87 -6.42
CA ALA A 75 -18.75 -7.03 -7.29
C ALA A 75 -19.19 -8.35 -6.62
N ARG A 76 -19.12 -8.42 -5.29
CA ARG A 76 -19.64 -9.54 -4.47
C ARG A 76 -21.14 -9.45 -4.20
N GLY A 77 -21.82 -8.38 -4.63
CA GLY A 77 -23.23 -8.13 -4.36
C GLY A 77 -23.52 -7.50 -2.99
N ASN A 78 -22.48 -7.15 -2.22
CA ASN A 78 -22.61 -6.54 -0.90
C ASN A 78 -22.79 -5.02 -1.00
N THR A 79 -23.94 -4.58 -1.51
CA THR A 79 -24.23 -3.16 -1.79
C THR A 79 -24.12 -2.25 -0.56
N GLN A 80 -24.53 -2.73 0.62
CA GLN A 80 -24.42 -1.97 1.87
C GLN A 80 -22.95 -1.71 2.26
N GLN A 81 -22.10 -2.74 2.22
CA GLN A 81 -20.68 -2.60 2.54
C GLN A 81 -19.96 -1.75 1.49
N ALA A 82 -20.31 -1.92 0.21
CA ALA A 82 -19.79 -1.08 -0.85
C ALA A 82 -20.09 0.41 -0.61
N ALA A 83 -21.32 0.73 -0.16
CA ALA A 83 -21.69 2.09 0.20
C ALA A 83 -20.86 2.62 1.39
N THR A 84 -20.69 1.84 2.45
CA THR A 84 -19.85 2.24 3.60
C THR A 84 -18.42 2.56 3.20
N TYR A 85 -17.79 1.72 2.36
CA TYR A 85 -16.43 1.99 1.88
C TYR A 85 -16.37 3.21 0.97
N LYS A 86 -17.41 3.44 0.17
CA LYS A 86 -17.52 4.64 -0.68
C LYS A 86 -17.62 5.92 0.15
N GLU A 87 -18.41 5.92 1.22
CA GLU A 87 -18.50 7.05 2.15
C GLU A 87 -17.15 7.30 2.85
N LYS A 88 -16.46 6.25 3.29
CA LYS A 88 -15.09 6.37 3.85
C LYS A 88 -14.11 6.98 2.85
N ALA A 89 -14.13 6.54 1.59
CA ALA A 89 -13.28 7.12 0.55
C ALA A 89 -13.53 8.62 0.37
N GLN A 90 -14.80 9.05 0.43
CA GLN A 90 -15.16 10.46 0.34
C GLN A 90 -14.67 11.26 1.56
N ALA A 91 -14.76 10.70 2.76
CA ALA A 91 -14.22 11.33 3.97
C ALA A 91 -12.70 11.53 3.85
N TYR A 92 -11.97 10.49 3.42
CA TYR A 92 -10.52 10.59 3.21
C TYR A 92 -10.12 11.61 2.14
N ARG A 93 -10.89 11.73 1.04
CA ARG A 93 -10.64 12.79 0.05
C ARG A 93 -10.82 14.19 0.63
N GLN A 94 -11.89 14.42 1.36
CA GLN A 94 -12.13 15.73 1.99
C GLN A 94 -11.01 16.09 2.97
N GLU A 95 -10.52 15.10 3.72
CA GLU A 95 -9.44 15.30 4.68
C GLU A 95 -8.09 15.58 3.98
N ALA A 96 -7.81 14.89 2.87
CA ALA A 96 -6.67 15.21 2.02
C ALA A 96 -6.75 16.64 1.45
N GLU A 97 -7.92 17.07 0.96
CA GLU A 97 -8.13 18.42 0.45
C GLU A 97 -7.92 19.49 1.54
N ARG A 98 -8.34 19.21 2.78
CA ARG A 98 -8.08 20.10 3.92
C ARG A 98 -6.60 20.28 4.17
N TYR A 99 -5.83 19.19 4.17
CA TYR A 99 -4.38 19.28 4.34
C TYR A 99 -3.69 20.01 3.18
N LEU A 100 -4.16 19.83 1.94
CA LEU A 100 -3.65 20.59 0.79
C LEU A 100 -3.98 22.10 0.90
N ALA A 101 -5.19 22.43 1.34
CA ALA A 101 -5.59 23.82 1.56
C ALA A 101 -4.77 24.47 2.69
N GLU A 102 -4.49 23.74 3.76
CA GLU A 102 -3.61 24.19 4.84
C GLU A 102 -2.16 24.36 4.36
N ALA A 103 -1.65 23.41 3.56
CA ALA A 103 -0.31 23.51 2.95
C ALA A 103 -0.18 24.71 2.01
N ALA A 104 -1.25 25.08 1.31
CA ALA A 104 -1.29 26.25 0.45
C ALA A 104 -1.22 27.55 1.28
N ARG A 105 -1.88 27.58 2.45
CA ARG A 105 -1.82 28.73 3.38
C ARG A 105 -0.45 28.90 4.03
N CYS A 106 0.32 27.81 4.20
CA CYS A 106 1.69 27.89 4.72
C CYS A 106 2.72 28.53 3.76
N ASN A 107 2.43 28.58 2.46
CA ASN A 107 3.33 29.16 1.45
C ASN A 107 2.89 30.58 1.01
N GLY A 108 1.88 31.16 1.66
CA GLY A 108 1.30 32.47 1.31
C GLY A 108 1.66 33.58 2.28
#